data_AF-A0A1X7CKZ3-F1
#
_entry.id   AF-A0A1X7CKZ3-F1
#
_cell.length_a   1.000
_cell.length_b   1.000
_cell.length_c   1.000
_cell.angle_alpha   90.00
_cell.angle_beta   90.00
_cell.angle_gamma   90.00
#
_symmetry.space_group_name_H-M   'P 1'
#
loop_
_entity.id
_entity.type
_entity.pdbx_description
1 polymer ?
#
loop_
_entity_poly.entity_id
_entity_poly.type
_entity_poly.pdbx_seq_one_letter_code
_entity_poly.pdbx_strand_id
1 'polypeptide(L)'
;MRAVLPAGPASRPLSALNQPSIPQDNPGPNNLYGYAAQMSVASTVLRHMGLDLLPEWKLDGTPLLGTTGVRKARAIEGDAKLLWNSDSQGTVIIHKNDQIVANVPAYLQQWTNPQGMRQASDYVLELDDTPIAVRTRPVSKPFIIEQSR
;
A
#
# COMPACT_ATOMS: atom_id res chain seq x y z
N MET A 1 -19.65 7.68 -47.38
CA MET A 1 -19.47 6.73 -46.27
C MET A 1 -18.99 7.49 -45.04
N ARG A 2 -19.76 7.52 -43.95
CA ARG A 2 -19.37 8.11 -42.65
C ARG A 2 -19.09 6.96 -41.68
N ALA A 3 -17.89 6.91 -41.11
CA ALA A 3 -17.54 5.95 -40.07
C ALA A 3 -18.12 6.41 -38.72
N VAL A 4 -18.77 5.48 -38.02
CA VAL A 4 -19.30 5.66 -36.66
C VAL A 4 -18.20 5.28 -35.67
N LEU A 5 -17.84 6.19 -34.76
CA LEU A 5 -16.90 5.93 -33.66
C LEU A 5 -17.62 5.16 -32.53
N PRO A 6 -17.00 4.15 -31.89
CA PRO A 6 -17.60 3.45 -30.76
C PRO A 6 -17.63 4.36 -29.52
N ALA A 7 -18.74 4.31 -28.79
CA ALA A 7 -18.94 5.03 -27.54
C ALA A 7 -17.94 4.55 -26.47
N GLY A 8 -17.24 5.50 -25.84
CA GLY A 8 -16.39 5.24 -24.68
C GLY A 8 -17.21 4.77 -23.46
N PRO A 9 -16.58 4.14 -22.45
CA PRO A 9 -17.29 3.64 -21.28
C PRO A 9 -17.97 4.80 -20.53
N ALA A 10 -19.28 4.68 -20.37
CA ALA A 10 -20.10 5.63 -19.63
C ALA A 10 -19.61 5.74 -18.17
N SER A 11 -19.30 6.97 -17.74
CA SER A 11 -19.07 7.30 -16.35
C SER A 11 -20.32 7.00 -15.53
N ARG A 12 -20.23 6.06 -14.58
CA ARG A 12 -21.33 5.71 -13.68
C ARG A 12 -21.65 6.90 -12.74
N PRO A 13 -22.93 7.11 -12.38
CA PRO A 13 -23.31 8.18 -11.47
C PRO A 13 -22.76 7.93 -10.05
N LEU A 14 -22.46 9.02 -9.32
CA LEU A 14 -21.91 8.99 -7.95
C LEU A 14 -22.71 8.12 -6.96
N SER A 15 -24.00 7.88 -7.23
CA SER A 15 -24.89 7.05 -6.43
C SER A 15 -24.51 5.57 -6.36
N ALA A 16 -23.60 5.09 -7.22
CA ALA A 16 -23.10 3.71 -7.22
C ALA A 16 -21.98 3.43 -6.19
N LEU A 17 -21.50 4.46 -5.46
CA LEU A 17 -20.39 4.34 -4.49
C LEU A 17 -20.83 3.89 -3.08
N ASN A 18 -22.13 3.68 -2.86
CA ASN A 18 -22.69 3.39 -1.53
C ASN A 18 -22.65 1.90 -1.11
N GLN A 19 -22.01 1.03 -1.88
CA GLN A 19 -21.85 -0.38 -1.52
C GLN A 19 -20.36 -0.72 -1.33
N PRO A 20 -19.93 -1.18 -0.14
CA PRO A 20 -18.57 -1.67 0.03
C PRO A 20 -18.38 -2.88 -0.87
N SER A 21 -17.49 -2.73 -1.85
CA SER A 21 -17.09 -3.83 -2.73
C SER A 21 -16.09 -4.71 -1.98
N ILE A 22 -16.30 -6.01 -1.96
CA ILE A 22 -15.29 -6.97 -1.48
C ILE A 22 -14.06 -6.80 -2.39
N PRO A 23 -12.84 -6.55 -1.87
CA PRO A 23 -11.66 -6.47 -2.71
C PRO A 23 -11.43 -7.84 -3.35
N GLN A 24 -11.78 -7.99 -4.63
CA GLN A 24 -11.17 -9.04 -5.43
C GLN A 24 -9.67 -8.77 -5.48
N ASP A 25 -8.85 -9.84 -5.49
CA ASP A 25 -7.47 -9.71 -5.95
C ASP A 25 -7.48 -8.92 -7.25
N ASN A 26 -6.70 -7.84 -7.28
CA ASN A 26 -6.81 -6.80 -8.28
C ASN A 26 -5.70 -6.95 -9.36
N PRO A 27 -5.94 -7.69 -10.46
CA PRO A 27 -5.06 -7.63 -11.63
C PRO A 27 -5.37 -6.39 -12.50
N GLY A 28 -6.54 -5.77 -12.30
CA GLY A 28 -7.08 -4.65 -13.07
C GLY A 28 -7.42 -4.89 -14.52
N PRO A 29 -8.18 -3.95 -15.11
CA PRO A 29 -8.52 -4.01 -16.53
C PRO A 29 -7.30 -3.62 -17.38
N ASN A 30 -6.93 -4.44 -18.36
CA ASN A 30 -5.91 -4.16 -19.39
C ASN A 30 -4.53 -3.70 -18.87
N ASN A 31 -3.94 -4.33 -17.84
CA ASN A 31 -2.64 -3.91 -17.30
C ASN A 31 -2.59 -2.43 -16.84
N LEU A 32 -3.72 -1.80 -16.49
CA LEU A 32 -3.69 -0.46 -15.91
C LEU A 32 -2.98 -0.40 -14.55
N TYR A 33 -2.84 -1.53 -13.84
CA TYR A 33 -1.93 -1.67 -12.69
C TYR A 33 -0.53 -2.17 -13.06
N GLY A 34 -0.18 -2.20 -14.35
CA GLY A 34 1.19 -2.20 -14.85
C GLY A 34 1.83 -0.82 -14.79
N TYR A 35 1.05 0.23 -14.45
CA TYR A 35 1.54 1.58 -14.20
C TYR A 35 1.71 1.83 -12.71
N ALA A 36 2.65 2.72 -12.43
CA ALA A 36 2.90 3.29 -11.11
C ALA A 36 1.62 3.57 -10.33
N ALA A 37 1.54 3.05 -9.10
CA ALA A 37 0.50 3.51 -8.19
C ALA A 37 0.67 5.03 -8.01
N GLN A 38 -0.41 5.81 -7.97
CA GLN A 38 -0.33 7.27 -7.83
C GLN A 38 0.52 7.70 -6.62
N MET A 39 0.45 6.94 -5.53
CA MET A 39 1.30 7.07 -4.32
C MET A 39 2.82 6.97 -4.59
N SER A 40 3.24 6.41 -5.73
CA SER A 40 4.65 6.27 -6.14
C SER A 40 5.22 7.55 -6.74
N VAL A 41 4.39 8.53 -7.10
CA VAL A 41 4.84 9.75 -7.81
C VAL A 41 5.78 10.57 -6.92
N ALA A 42 5.40 10.81 -5.66
CA ALA A 42 6.18 11.64 -4.75
C ALA A 42 7.57 11.05 -4.50
N SER A 43 7.66 9.77 -4.12
CA SER A 43 8.93 9.07 -3.91
C SER A 43 9.78 9.01 -5.17
N THR A 44 9.16 8.84 -6.34
CA THR A 44 9.88 8.86 -7.62
C THR A 44 10.48 10.22 -7.92
N VAL A 45 9.73 11.31 -7.73
CA VAL A 45 10.23 12.68 -7.96
C VAL A 45 11.36 13.01 -6.98
N LEU A 46 11.20 12.68 -5.70
CA LEU A 46 12.24 12.89 -4.68
C LEU A 46 13.54 12.15 -5.03
N ARG A 47 13.42 10.87 -5.41
CA ARG A 47 14.57 10.08 -5.87
C ARG A 47 15.18 10.65 -7.15
N HIS A 48 14.37 11.10 -8.09
CA HIS A 48 14.84 11.74 -9.33
C HIS A 48 15.63 13.03 -9.07
N MET A 49 15.27 13.79 -8.01
CA MET A 49 16.02 14.96 -7.56
C MET A 49 17.31 14.62 -6.81
N GLY A 50 17.64 13.34 -6.64
CA GLY A 50 18.82 12.89 -5.90
C GLY A 50 18.67 13.02 -4.38
N LEU A 51 17.43 13.08 -3.86
CA LEU A 51 17.17 13.05 -2.43
C LEU A 51 17.06 11.61 -1.94
N ASP A 52 17.67 11.35 -0.79
CA ASP A 52 17.46 10.11 -0.05
C ASP A 52 16.04 10.07 0.50
N LEU A 53 15.41 8.90 0.43
CA LEU A 53 14.06 8.71 0.93
C LEU A 53 14.12 8.29 2.39
N LEU A 54 13.66 9.17 3.27
CA LEU A 54 13.77 8.97 4.72
C LEU A 54 12.52 8.28 5.30
N PRO A 55 12.65 7.31 6.22
CA PRO A 55 11.51 6.61 6.83
C PRO A 55 10.49 7.54 7.50
N GLU A 56 10.94 8.61 8.16
CA GLU A 56 10.10 9.57 8.87
C GLU A 56 9.13 10.35 7.96
N TRP A 57 9.39 10.39 6.64
CA TRP A 57 8.49 11.04 5.68
C TRP A 57 7.21 10.24 5.45
N LYS A 58 7.19 8.96 5.86
CA LYS A 58 6.02 8.07 5.80
C LYS A 58 5.38 8.05 4.41
N LEU A 59 6.22 7.98 3.37
CA LEU A 59 5.77 7.91 1.98
C LEU A 59 5.01 6.60 1.75
N ASP A 60 3.83 6.69 1.15
CA ASP A 60 2.93 5.56 0.96
C ASP A 60 3.21 4.79 -0.34
N GLY A 61 4.20 5.17 -1.14
CA GLY A 61 4.58 4.46 -2.36
C GLY A 61 6.08 4.34 -2.62
N THR A 62 6.46 3.21 -3.21
CA THR A 62 7.83 2.90 -3.64
C THR A 62 8.19 3.72 -4.89
N PRO A 63 9.39 4.32 -4.99
CA PRO A 63 9.86 4.99 -6.21
C PRO A 63 9.92 4.00 -7.39
N LEU A 64 9.71 4.52 -8.60
CA LEU A 64 9.79 3.75 -9.85
C LEU A 64 11.18 3.73 -10.47
N LEU A 65 12.13 4.45 -9.87
CA LEU A 65 13.51 4.61 -10.34
C LEU A 65 14.48 4.19 -9.25
N GLY A 66 15.56 3.51 -9.64
CA GLY A 66 16.61 3.04 -8.74
C GLY A 66 16.27 1.71 -8.06
N THR A 67 16.74 1.54 -6.82
CA THR A 67 16.50 0.33 -6.02
C THR A 67 15.01 0.13 -5.78
N THR A 68 14.55 -1.11 -6.00
CA THR A 68 13.16 -1.50 -5.74
C THR A 68 13.07 -1.94 -4.29
N GLY A 69 12.50 -1.09 -3.43
CA GLY A 69 12.13 -1.49 -2.07
C GLY A 69 11.01 -2.54 -2.05
N VAL A 70 10.41 -2.79 -0.88
CA VAL A 70 9.25 -3.69 -0.82
C VAL A 70 8.04 -3.08 -1.54
N ARG A 71 7.15 -3.94 -2.06
CA ARG A 71 5.96 -3.55 -2.84
C ARG A 71 4.70 -4.10 -2.21
N LYS A 72 3.54 -3.49 -2.50
CA LYS A 72 2.22 -3.93 -2.00
C LYS A 72 2.18 -4.13 -0.47
N ALA A 73 2.91 -3.28 0.26
CA ALA A 73 2.96 -3.33 1.71
C ALA A 73 1.56 -3.05 2.29
N ARG A 74 1.11 -3.89 3.21
CA ARG A 74 -0.20 -3.76 3.86
C ARG A 74 -0.19 -4.41 5.24
N ALA A 75 -1.15 -4.04 6.06
CA ALA A 75 -1.41 -4.68 7.34
C ALA A 75 -2.66 -5.58 7.26
N ILE A 76 -2.66 -6.61 8.10
CA ILE A 76 -3.86 -7.35 8.50
C ILE A 76 -3.94 -7.22 10.01
N GLU A 77 -4.69 -6.23 10.49
CA GLU A 77 -4.70 -5.85 11.91
C GLU A 77 -5.21 -6.97 12.82
N GLY A 78 -6.21 -7.73 12.36
CA GLY A 78 -6.79 -8.86 13.12
C GLY A 78 -5.76 -9.95 13.45
N ASP A 79 -4.82 -10.20 12.54
CA ASP A 79 -3.74 -11.19 12.69
C ASP A 79 -2.43 -10.56 13.18
N ALA A 80 -2.43 -9.24 13.38
CA ALA A 80 -1.25 -8.44 13.67
C ALA A 80 -0.11 -8.62 12.65
N LYS A 81 -0.43 -8.78 11.36
CA LYS A 81 0.57 -9.04 10.31
C LYS A 81 0.84 -7.82 9.44
N LEU A 82 2.10 -7.61 9.09
CA LEU A 82 2.51 -6.87 7.91
C LEU A 82 2.80 -7.87 6.79
N LEU A 83 2.34 -7.56 5.58
CA LEU A 83 2.60 -8.33 4.36
C LEU A 83 3.20 -7.41 3.31
N TRP A 84 4.13 -7.93 2.51
CA TRP A 84 4.74 -7.22 1.38
C TRP A 84 5.20 -8.20 0.31
N ASN A 85 5.55 -7.69 -0.86
CA ASN A 85 6.16 -8.46 -1.93
C ASN A 85 7.60 -7.97 -2.16
N SER A 86 8.54 -8.90 -2.28
CA SER A 86 9.94 -8.60 -2.62
C SER A 86 10.56 -9.78 -3.36
N ASP A 87 11.43 -9.47 -4.32
CA ASP A 87 12.29 -10.45 -5.00
C ASP A 87 13.74 -10.40 -4.45
N SER A 88 13.99 -9.54 -3.45
CA SER A 88 15.31 -9.31 -2.84
C SER A 88 15.64 -10.37 -1.79
N GLN A 89 16.93 -10.70 -1.67
CA GLN A 89 17.51 -11.48 -0.57
C GLN A 89 17.97 -10.58 0.59
N GLY A 90 17.76 -9.26 0.49
CA GLY A 90 18.11 -8.28 1.51
C GLY A 90 17.24 -8.38 2.76
N THR A 91 17.41 -7.41 3.65
CA THR A 91 16.68 -7.32 4.93
C THR A 91 15.73 -6.14 4.91
N VAL A 92 14.48 -6.37 5.28
CA VAL A 92 13.49 -5.33 5.54
C VAL A 92 13.65 -4.87 6.98
N ILE A 93 13.92 -3.58 7.16
CA ILE A 93 13.89 -2.91 8.45
C ILE A 93 12.46 -2.44 8.68
N ILE A 94 11.85 -2.85 9.79
CA ILE A 94 10.47 -2.49 10.13
C ILE A 94 10.52 -1.47 11.25
N HIS A 95 10.03 -0.28 10.96
CA HIS A 95 9.80 0.78 11.92
C HIS A 95 8.33 0.75 12.35
N LYS A 96 8.07 1.00 13.64
CA LYS A 96 6.75 1.25 14.21
C LYS A 96 6.82 2.54 15.01
N ASN A 97 6.01 3.53 14.66
CA ASN A 97 6.02 4.86 15.26
C ASN A 97 7.45 5.42 15.39
N ASP A 98 8.17 5.39 14.27
CA ASP A 98 9.51 5.95 14.12
C ASP A 98 10.60 5.23 14.95
N GLN A 99 10.30 4.02 15.46
CA GLN A 99 11.26 3.14 16.14
C GLN A 99 11.43 1.82 15.40
N ILE A 100 12.67 1.36 15.22
CA ILE A 100 12.95 0.04 14.66
C ILE A 100 12.44 -1.04 15.63
N VAL A 101 11.57 -1.93 15.13
CA VAL A 101 11.00 -3.04 15.91
C VAL A 101 11.36 -4.41 15.37
N ALA A 102 11.82 -4.52 14.11
CA ALA A 102 12.28 -5.77 13.55
C ALA A 102 13.22 -5.58 12.35
N ASN A 103 14.03 -6.62 12.10
CA ASN A 103 14.79 -6.81 10.87
C ASN A 103 14.41 -8.19 10.32
N VAL A 104 13.86 -8.24 9.11
CA VAL A 104 13.24 -9.45 8.56
C VAL A 104 13.77 -9.71 7.15
N PRO A 105 14.28 -10.91 6.82
CA PRO A 105 14.65 -11.23 5.46
C PRO A 105 13.51 -10.95 4.47
N ALA A 106 13.79 -10.21 3.40
CA ALA A 106 12.77 -9.67 2.51
C ALA A 106 11.95 -10.76 1.80
N TYR A 107 12.57 -11.91 1.51
CA TYR A 107 11.93 -13.06 0.89
C TYR A 107 10.84 -13.71 1.76
N LEU A 108 10.80 -13.45 3.08
CA LEU A 108 9.75 -13.96 3.95
C LEU A 108 8.40 -13.31 3.68
N GLN A 109 8.38 -12.09 3.13
CA GLN A 109 7.17 -11.40 2.65
C GLN A 109 6.09 -11.14 3.72
N GLN A 110 6.38 -11.42 4.99
CA GLN A 110 5.49 -11.20 6.11
C GLN A 110 6.25 -11.03 7.43
N TRP A 111 5.63 -10.31 8.35
CA TRP A 111 6.06 -10.22 9.74
C TRP A 111 4.85 -10.08 10.66
N THR A 112 4.85 -10.82 11.77
CA THR A 112 3.80 -10.71 12.79
C THR A 112 4.30 -9.82 13.92
N ASN A 113 3.55 -8.77 14.25
CA ASN A 113 3.85 -7.94 15.40
C ASN A 113 3.56 -8.69 16.70
N PRO A 114 4.58 -9.01 17.53
CA PRO A 114 4.37 -9.75 18.77
C PRO A 114 3.54 -8.98 19.81
N GLN A 115 3.46 -7.66 19.70
CA GLN A 115 2.65 -6.80 20.57
C GLN A 115 1.20 -6.64 20.08
N GLY A 116 0.87 -7.19 18.91
CA GLY A 116 -0.42 -6.99 18.26
C GLY A 116 -0.57 -5.64 17.55
N MET A 117 -1.71 -5.47 16.87
CA MET A 117 -2.09 -4.25 16.13
C MET A 117 -3.44 -3.69 16.58
N ARG A 118 -3.68 -3.66 17.90
CA ARG A 118 -4.99 -3.22 18.46
C ARG A 118 -5.24 -1.72 18.36
N GLN A 119 -4.18 -0.93 18.28
CA GLN A 119 -4.23 0.52 18.17
C GLN A 119 -3.77 0.96 16.78
N ALA A 120 -4.13 2.18 16.39
CA ALA A 120 -3.53 2.81 15.22
C ALA A 120 -2.01 2.89 15.42
N SER A 121 -1.25 2.60 14.37
CA SER A 121 0.20 2.67 14.36
C SER A 121 0.68 3.00 12.95
N ASP A 122 1.78 3.73 12.89
CA ASP A 122 2.50 3.99 11.65
C ASP A 122 3.61 2.95 11.53
N TYR A 123 3.52 2.09 10.53
CA TYR A 123 4.63 1.22 10.15
C TYR A 123 5.34 1.78 8.94
N VAL A 124 6.65 1.60 8.89
CA VAL A 124 7.46 1.83 7.68
C VAL A 124 8.30 0.59 7.45
N LEU A 125 8.19 0.03 6.24
CA LEU A 125 9.03 -1.07 5.78
C LEU A 125 10.10 -0.48 4.87
N GLU A 126 11.35 -0.65 5.23
CA GLU A 126 12.49 -0.10 4.52
C GLU A 126 13.35 -1.24 3.98
N LEU A 127 13.68 -1.18 2.69
CA LEU A 127 14.58 -2.12 2.03
C LEU A 127 15.41 -1.32 1.01
N ASP A 128 16.74 -1.49 1.05
CA ASP A 128 17.68 -0.82 0.12
C ASP A 128 17.41 0.69 0.01
N ASP A 129 17.40 1.37 1.16
CA ASP A 129 17.16 2.81 1.34
C ASP A 129 15.85 3.31 0.71
N THR A 130 14.84 2.43 0.70
CA THR A 130 13.55 2.67 0.07
C THR A 130 12.42 2.35 1.04
N PRO A 131 11.90 3.37 1.76
CA PRO A 131 10.81 3.21 2.72
C PRO A 131 9.43 3.19 2.04
N ILE A 132 8.52 2.40 2.59
CA ILE A 132 7.07 2.46 2.31
C ILE A 132 6.27 2.39 3.61
N ALA A 133 5.33 3.30 3.77
CA ALA A 133 4.50 3.42 4.96
C ALA A 133 3.21 2.60 4.87
N VAL A 134 2.79 2.04 6.00
CA VAL A 134 1.52 1.35 6.21
C VAL A 134 0.91 1.87 7.51
N ARG A 135 -0.27 2.48 7.43
CA ARG A 135 -1.00 2.96 8.61
C ARG A 135 -2.09 1.98 9.00
N THR A 136 -1.99 1.42 10.21
CA THR A 136 -3.07 0.58 10.76
C THR A 136 -4.17 1.42 11.36
N ARG A 137 -5.38 0.87 11.35
CA ARG A 137 -6.50 1.44 12.10
C ARG A 137 -6.74 0.62 13.37
N PRO A 138 -7.32 1.20 14.43
CA PRO A 138 -7.80 0.39 15.54
C PRO A 138 -8.76 -0.67 15.00
N VAL A 139 -8.77 -1.84 15.62
CA VAL A 139 -9.80 -2.85 15.37
C VAL A 139 -11.11 -2.34 15.97
N SER A 140 -11.75 -1.40 15.28
CA SER A 140 -13.03 -0.82 15.65
C SER A 140 -14.14 -1.84 15.37
N LYS A 141 -15.15 -1.88 16.25
CA LYS A 141 -16.36 -2.72 16.14
C LYS A 141 -16.97 -2.68 14.72
N PRO A 142 -17.61 -3.78 14.28
CA PRO A 142 -18.24 -3.86 12.96
C PRO A 142 -19.15 -2.66 12.69
N PHE A 143 -19.17 -2.22 11.44
CA PHE A 143 -20.08 -1.17 10.97
C PHE A 143 -21.53 -1.59 11.29
N ILE A 144 -22.15 -0.95 12.28
CA ILE A 144 -23.60 -1.04 12.46
C ILE A 144 -24.21 -0.13 11.42
N ILE A 145 -24.71 -0.72 10.33
CA ILE A 145 -25.62 -0.02 9.43
C ILE A 145 -26.96 0.00 10.14
N GLU A 146 -27.29 1.11 10.81
CA GLU A 146 -28.67 1.32 11.24
C GLU A 146 -29.54 1.37 9.98
N GLN A 147 -30.39 0.36 9.80
CA GLN A 147 -31.44 0.39 8.80
C GLN A 147 -32.47 1.42 9.27
N SER A 148 -32.44 2.61 8.67
CA SER A 148 -33.53 3.58 8.78
C SER A 148 -34.82 2.92 8.30
N ARG A 149 -35.83 2.87 9.18
CA ARG A 149 -37.20 2.45 8.88
C ARG A 149 -37.89 3.41 7.92
#